data_AF-A0A7S2PD84-F1
#
_entry.id   AF-A0A7S2PD84-F1
#
_cell.length_a   1.000
_cell.length_b   1.000
_cell.length_c   1.000
_cell.angle_alpha   90.00
_cell.angle_beta   90.00
_cell.angle_gamma   90.00
#
_symmetry.space_group_name_H-M   'P 1'
#
loop_
_entity.id
_entity.type
_entity.pdbx_description
1 polymer ?
#
loop_
_entity_poly.entity_id
_entity_poly.type
_entity_poly.pdbx_seq_one_letter_code
_entity_poly.pdbx_strand_id
1 'polypeptide(L)'
;FDLGDYDVADDPDGTFTSNINPPLSWRNGEHSFSDWRIIVSTKDDGYQASTTYHVHKNMLGIGPHRSDYFARLFQSHSSSSLSELGNSTSEIELEYSSARAFPAMLDFIYSSEGDVLAVTETATALRHLANYFNIRELFRSATGFIQRDMNYNTAPVYFSEAHIYHDEKLYNTAKDVCVRNFQCIPMSDLFVLSTEQFRDIVCSPDLVCNEEALSRSVASFIREKQTTTLGKIDDDVINDLTGRMVRVDATEALFFLKLSIQYRIADTIGSSLQQRCFESCCSTWKNIPTRTKLDGNSSPMGQDSYYCALPLETRAKLLETALDAASVDIEQTVKEKDHVISSLKATIADNKEVVDSKNAQIELYQKKLSVKKNEISLLNSRMIDKDSMMTKKDGDIERLNKMVANMGLKLKAKSNLVNTFEERLSIKENEINLLKKKIANLKKTASTTEGQKI
;
A
#
# COMPACT_ATOMS: atom_id res chain seq x y z
N PHE A 1 19.10 -4.21 27.18
CA PHE A 1 19.60 -3.90 28.52
C PHE A 1 20.80 -4.82 28.74
N ASP A 2 21.98 -4.23 28.95
CA ASP A 2 23.29 -4.89 28.86
C ASP A 2 24.00 -4.80 30.21
N LEU A 3 24.58 -5.90 30.69
CA LEU A 3 25.30 -6.03 31.96
C LEU A 3 26.47 -7.00 31.74
N GLY A 4 27.69 -6.46 31.77
CA GLY A 4 28.91 -7.07 31.24
C GLY A 4 29.43 -8.33 31.93
N ASP A 5 30.21 -9.06 31.14
CA ASP A 5 30.87 -10.34 31.45
C ASP A 5 32.09 -10.19 32.36
N TYR A 6 32.31 -11.20 33.22
CA TYR A 6 33.50 -11.36 34.04
C TYR A 6 34.33 -12.55 33.53
N ASP A 7 35.52 -12.27 33.03
CA ASP A 7 36.56 -13.26 32.70
C ASP A 7 37.11 -13.90 33.99
N VAL A 8 37.08 -15.24 34.07
CA VAL A 8 37.82 -16.01 35.08
C VAL A 8 38.79 -16.93 34.35
N ALA A 9 40.07 -16.78 34.71
CA ALA A 9 41.21 -17.45 34.13
C ALA A 9 41.27 -18.96 34.45
N ASP A 10 41.77 -19.72 33.47
CA ASP A 10 42.08 -21.15 33.50
C ASP A 10 43.09 -21.53 34.59
N ASP A 11 42.79 -22.58 35.36
CA ASP A 11 43.78 -23.33 36.13
C ASP A 11 43.57 -24.84 35.87
N PRO A 12 44.58 -25.58 35.35
CA PRO A 12 44.40 -26.95 34.93
C PRO A 12 44.81 -27.96 36.02
N ASP A 13 43.98 -29.00 36.09
CA ASP A 13 44.35 -30.40 36.32
C ASP A 13 44.33 -30.95 37.76
N GLY A 14 43.40 -31.87 37.97
CA GLY A 14 43.16 -32.56 39.23
C GLY A 14 41.94 -33.48 39.13
N THR A 15 42.03 -34.53 38.30
CA THR A 15 40.95 -35.51 38.07
C THR A 15 40.76 -36.45 39.27
N PHE A 16 39.98 -36.00 40.26
CA PHE A 16 39.39 -36.86 41.28
C PHE A 16 38.09 -37.48 40.74
N THR A 17 38.08 -38.77 40.44
CA THR A 17 36.85 -39.53 40.21
C THR A 17 36.16 -39.80 41.55
N SER A 18 35.42 -38.82 42.06
CA SER A 18 34.54 -39.01 43.21
C SER A 18 33.47 -40.04 42.85
N ASN A 19 33.31 -41.06 43.71
CA ASN A 19 32.12 -41.91 43.76
C ASN A 19 30.92 -41.02 44.10
N ILE A 20 30.32 -40.40 43.09
CA ILE A 20 29.13 -39.58 43.23
C ILE A 20 27.97 -40.56 43.34
N ASN A 21 27.55 -40.87 44.56
CA ASN A 21 26.22 -41.43 44.77
C ASN A 21 25.23 -40.53 44.03
N PRO A 22 24.32 -41.09 43.21
CA PRO A 22 23.38 -40.29 42.45
C PRO A 22 22.61 -39.37 43.40
N PRO A 23 22.40 -38.10 43.02
CA PRO A 23 21.65 -37.17 43.86
C PRO A 23 20.26 -37.74 44.15
N LEU A 24 19.75 -37.46 45.36
CA LEU A 24 18.39 -37.83 45.73
C LEU A 24 17.41 -37.28 44.69
N SER A 25 16.39 -38.06 44.34
CA SER A 25 15.37 -37.65 43.38
C SER A 25 14.00 -38.17 43.78
N TRP A 26 13.00 -37.30 43.69
CA TRP A 26 11.60 -37.63 43.93
C TRP A 26 11.00 -38.49 42.80
N ARG A 27 11.63 -38.52 41.62
CA ARG A 27 11.11 -39.22 40.43
C ARG A 27 11.18 -40.74 40.52
N ASN A 28 11.95 -41.29 41.47
CA ASN A 28 12.06 -42.73 41.70
C ASN A 28 10.87 -43.31 42.51
N GLY A 29 9.86 -42.48 42.81
CA GLY A 29 8.64 -42.90 43.48
C GLY A 29 8.90 -43.51 44.87
N GLU A 30 8.19 -44.57 45.20
CA GLU A 30 8.33 -45.29 46.49
C GLU A 30 9.73 -45.86 46.75
N HIS A 31 10.50 -46.11 45.69
CA HIS A 31 11.84 -46.68 45.79
C HIS A 31 12.92 -45.64 46.15
N SER A 32 12.56 -44.37 46.31
CA SER A 32 13.50 -43.28 46.55
C SER A 32 14.01 -43.16 47.99
N PHE A 33 13.56 -44.01 48.93
CA PHE A 33 13.70 -43.79 50.38
C PHE A 33 12.95 -42.54 50.88
N SER A 34 11.87 -42.16 50.20
CA SER A 34 10.98 -41.09 50.62
C SER A 34 10.41 -41.32 52.01
N ASP A 35 10.44 -40.30 52.86
CA ASP A 35 9.89 -40.30 54.23
C ASP A 35 8.65 -39.40 54.35
N TRP A 36 8.12 -38.91 53.23
CA TRP A 36 6.90 -38.12 53.15
C TRP A 36 6.17 -38.33 51.82
N ARG A 37 4.84 -38.18 51.87
CA ARG A 37 3.98 -38.19 50.67
C ARG A 37 3.25 -36.86 50.54
N ILE A 38 3.11 -36.37 49.32
CA ILE A 38 2.24 -35.25 48.99
C ILE A 38 1.18 -35.76 48.03
N ILE A 39 -0.09 -35.67 48.42
CA ILE A 39 -1.22 -36.00 47.57
C ILE A 39 -1.77 -34.68 47.03
N VAL A 40 -1.58 -34.44 45.73
CA VAL A 40 -2.15 -33.28 45.04
C VAL A 40 -3.47 -33.72 44.41
N SER A 41 -4.55 -33.03 44.75
CA SER A 41 -5.87 -33.24 44.15
C SER A 41 -6.32 -32.01 43.36
N THR A 42 -7.01 -32.21 42.25
CA THR A 42 -7.61 -31.14 41.45
C THR A 42 -9.13 -31.17 41.59
N LYS A 43 -9.75 -30.00 41.73
CA LYS A 43 -11.20 -29.84 41.56
C LYS A 43 -11.46 -29.33 40.15
N ASP A 44 -11.89 -30.21 39.25
CA ASP A 44 -12.28 -29.81 37.91
C ASP A 44 -13.63 -30.45 37.56
N ASP A 45 -14.67 -29.63 37.37
CA ASP A 45 -16.02 -29.97 36.87
C ASP A 45 -16.58 -31.37 37.22
N GLY A 46 -16.40 -31.81 38.48
CA GLY A 46 -16.92 -33.08 38.99
C GLY A 46 -16.02 -34.30 38.80
N TYR A 47 -14.80 -34.14 38.26
CA TYR A 47 -13.77 -35.17 38.24
C TYR A 47 -12.63 -34.83 39.21
N GLN A 48 -12.54 -35.59 40.31
CA GLN A 48 -11.45 -35.45 41.26
C GLN A 48 -10.30 -36.37 40.85
N ALA A 49 -9.29 -35.80 40.21
CA ALA A 49 -8.02 -36.49 39.99
C ALA A 49 -7.10 -36.25 41.20
N SER A 50 -6.34 -37.27 41.60
CA SER A 50 -5.30 -37.13 42.62
C SER A 50 -4.01 -37.81 42.16
N THR A 51 -2.88 -37.17 42.46
CA THR A 51 -1.54 -37.68 42.17
C THR A 51 -0.73 -37.68 43.46
N THR A 52 -0.07 -38.80 43.74
CA THR A 52 0.79 -38.94 44.93
C THR A 52 2.26 -38.79 44.54
N TYR A 53 2.97 -37.90 45.25
CA TYR A 53 4.40 -37.67 45.11
C TYR A 53 5.13 -38.18 46.34
N HIS A 54 6.19 -38.95 46.12
CA HIS A 54 7.06 -39.51 47.15
C HIS A 54 8.29 -38.62 47.29
N VAL A 55 8.47 -38.00 48.45
CA VAL A 55 9.44 -36.92 48.65
C VAL A 55 10.19 -37.08 49.98
N HIS A 56 11.30 -36.36 50.10
CA HIS A 56 12.17 -36.37 51.27
C HIS A 56 11.99 -35.08 52.08
N LYS A 57 11.69 -35.21 53.37
CA LYS A 57 11.55 -34.07 54.30
C LYS A 57 12.79 -33.19 54.29
N ASN A 58 13.97 -33.80 54.23
CA ASN A 58 15.23 -33.07 54.24
C ASN A 58 15.35 -32.14 53.02
N MET A 59 14.97 -32.61 51.83
CA MET A 59 15.02 -31.79 50.60
C MET A 59 14.00 -30.65 50.65
N LEU A 60 12.77 -30.95 51.09
CA LEU A 60 11.71 -29.95 51.16
C LEU A 60 11.94 -28.90 52.27
N GLY A 61 12.46 -29.29 53.43
CA GLY A 61 12.55 -28.42 54.61
C GLY A 61 13.90 -27.78 54.87
N ILE A 62 15.01 -28.37 54.39
CA ILE A 62 16.38 -27.93 54.72
C ILE A 62 17.26 -27.79 53.47
N GLY A 63 16.85 -28.36 52.34
CA GLY A 63 17.58 -28.32 51.07
C GLY A 63 17.91 -26.91 50.54
N PRO A 64 18.76 -26.82 49.50
CA PRO A 64 19.21 -25.54 48.93
C PRO A 64 18.03 -24.67 48.49
N HIS A 65 17.02 -25.29 47.90
CA HIS A 65 15.80 -24.66 47.40
C HIS A 65 14.58 -24.99 48.26
N ARG A 66 14.78 -25.11 49.59
CA ARG A 66 13.73 -25.51 50.53
C ARG A 66 12.48 -24.63 50.44
N SER A 67 11.37 -25.24 50.83
CA SER A 67 10.09 -24.59 51.10
C SER A 67 9.98 -24.23 52.58
N ASP A 68 9.79 -22.94 52.87
CA ASP A 68 9.55 -22.48 54.24
C ASP A 68 8.21 -23.02 54.80
N TYR A 69 7.22 -23.28 53.93
CA TYR A 69 5.97 -23.95 54.32
C TYR A 69 6.26 -25.32 54.92
N PHE A 70 6.97 -26.18 54.18
CA PHE A 70 7.31 -27.52 54.64
C PHE A 70 8.30 -27.49 55.81
N ALA A 71 9.25 -26.55 55.83
CA ALA A 71 10.15 -26.37 56.97
C ALA A 71 9.38 -26.11 58.28
N ARG A 72 8.36 -25.23 58.26
CA ARG A 72 7.50 -24.96 59.43
C ARG A 72 6.63 -26.15 59.78
N LEU A 73 6.03 -26.80 58.78
CA LEU A 73 5.23 -28.02 58.98
C LEU A 73 6.05 -29.08 59.71
N PHE A 74 7.28 -29.33 59.26
CA PHE A 74 8.19 -30.30 59.84
C PHE A 74 8.86 -29.82 61.13
N GLN A 75 8.83 -28.54 61.48
CA GLN A 75 9.34 -28.07 62.78
C GLN A 75 8.27 -28.09 63.87
N SER A 76 6.98 -28.13 63.50
CA SER A 76 5.83 -28.02 64.43
C SER A 76 5.57 -29.27 65.29
N HIS A 77 6.61 -30.08 65.57
CA HIS A 77 6.56 -31.35 66.33
C HIS A 77 6.03 -31.22 67.77
N SER A 78 5.84 -30.00 68.28
CA SER A 78 5.44 -29.75 69.67
C SER A 78 3.94 -29.55 69.88
N SER A 79 3.13 -29.48 68.82
CA SER A 79 1.67 -29.36 68.93
C SER A 79 1.01 -30.55 68.24
N SER A 80 0.53 -31.50 69.04
CA SER A 80 -0.10 -32.79 68.71
C SER A 80 -1.42 -32.71 67.92
N SER A 81 -1.60 -31.70 67.08
CA SER A 81 -2.90 -31.32 66.50
C SER A 81 -2.98 -31.44 64.97
N LEU A 82 -1.89 -31.70 64.25
CA LEU A 82 -1.93 -31.83 62.79
C LEU A 82 -1.89 -33.31 62.38
N SER A 83 -2.98 -33.78 61.77
CA SER A 83 -3.15 -35.17 61.29
C SER A 83 -2.08 -35.60 60.28
N GLU A 84 -1.48 -34.65 59.57
CA GLU A 84 -0.45 -34.89 58.54
C GLU A 84 0.81 -35.60 59.08
N LEU A 85 1.23 -35.26 60.31
CA LEU A 85 2.42 -35.85 60.95
C LEU A 85 2.22 -37.34 61.27
N GLY A 86 1.00 -37.74 61.62
CA GLY A 86 0.69 -39.14 61.94
C GLY A 86 0.77 -40.06 60.74
N ASN A 87 0.37 -39.57 59.56
CA ASN A 87 0.29 -40.36 58.33
C ASN A 87 1.49 -40.16 57.39
N SER A 88 2.40 -39.26 57.73
CA SER A 88 3.49 -38.80 56.88
C SER A 88 3.02 -38.37 55.48
N THR A 89 1.88 -37.67 55.44
CA THR A 89 1.20 -37.28 54.21
C THR A 89 0.68 -35.86 54.35
N SER A 90 0.95 -35.01 53.36
CA SER A 90 0.23 -33.75 53.15
C SER A 90 -0.75 -33.90 51.99
N GLU A 91 -2.01 -33.53 52.21
CA GLU A 91 -3.04 -33.51 51.17
C GLU A 91 -3.29 -32.06 50.76
N ILE A 92 -3.10 -31.76 49.48
CA ILE A 92 -3.14 -30.39 48.95
C ILE A 92 -4.09 -30.38 47.77
N GLU A 93 -5.02 -29.44 47.79
CA GLU A 93 -5.92 -29.20 46.70
C GLU A 93 -5.40 -28.03 45.87
N LEU A 94 -5.26 -28.23 44.56
CA LEU A 94 -4.69 -27.26 43.63
C LEU A 94 -5.54 -27.13 42.37
N GLU A 95 -5.48 -25.96 41.75
CA GLU A 95 -5.98 -25.73 40.40
C GLU A 95 -5.28 -26.65 39.39
N TYR A 96 -5.95 -26.96 38.28
CA TYR A 96 -5.43 -27.91 37.29
C TYR A 96 -4.04 -27.51 36.76
N SER A 97 -3.83 -26.24 36.40
CA SER A 97 -2.53 -25.75 35.92
C SER A 97 -1.45 -25.79 37.02
N SER A 98 -1.81 -25.56 38.28
CA SER A 98 -0.93 -25.74 39.45
C SER A 98 -0.53 -27.19 39.64
N ALA A 99 -1.47 -28.13 39.59
CA ALA A 99 -1.17 -29.56 39.69
C ALA A 99 -0.24 -30.02 38.56
N ARG A 100 -0.46 -29.51 37.33
CA ARG A 100 0.41 -29.78 36.18
C ARG A 100 1.82 -29.18 36.34
N ALA A 101 1.94 -28.02 36.99
CA ALA A 101 3.20 -27.36 37.28
C ALA A 101 3.95 -27.96 38.49
N PHE A 102 3.27 -28.73 39.33
CA PHE A 102 3.81 -29.27 40.58
C PHE A 102 5.09 -30.13 40.40
N PRO A 103 5.19 -31.02 39.39
CA PRO A 103 6.43 -31.74 39.09
C PRO A 103 7.64 -30.82 38.85
N ALA A 104 7.46 -29.72 38.12
CA ALA A 104 8.55 -28.79 37.82
C ALA A 104 8.99 -28.00 39.07
N MET A 105 8.07 -27.73 40.00
CA MET A 105 8.44 -27.21 41.32
C MET A 105 9.28 -28.21 42.11
N LEU A 106 8.90 -29.50 42.12
CA LEU A 106 9.69 -30.53 42.79
C LEU A 106 11.06 -30.71 42.13
N ASP A 107 11.15 -30.69 40.80
CA ASP A 107 12.45 -30.71 40.10
C ASP A 107 13.34 -29.55 40.54
N PHE A 108 12.79 -28.33 40.66
CA PHE A 108 13.52 -27.18 41.16
C PHE A 108 14.03 -27.40 42.59
N ILE A 109 13.20 -27.92 43.50
CA ILE A 109 13.61 -28.17 44.90
C ILE A 109 14.77 -29.18 44.98
N TYR A 110 14.79 -30.16 44.07
CA TYR A 110 15.81 -31.21 44.03
C TYR A 110 17.01 -30.87 43.13
N SER A 111 16.93 -29.79 42.35
CA SER A 111 18.02 -29.34 41.49
C SER A 111 19.19 -28.83 42.34
N SER A 112 20.41 -29.08 41.86
CA SER A 112 21.61 -28.45 42.42
C SER A 112 21.87 -27.07 41.82
N GLU A 113 21.35 -26.81 40.62
CA GLU A 113 21.63 -25.61 39.83
C GLU A 113 20.57 -24.52 40.02
N GLY A 114 19.37 -24.89 40.51
CA GLY A 114 18.26 -23.96 40.65
C GLY A 114 17.63 -23.56 39.32
N ASP A 115 17.82 -24.34 38.27
CA ASP A 115 17.17 -24.10 36.99
C ASP A 115 15.68 -24.44 37.05
N VAL A 116 14.86 -23.50 36.62
CA VAL A 116 13.41 -23.66 36.54
C VAL A 116 13.05 -23.96 35.10
N LEU A 117 12.46 -25.14 34.86
CA LEU A 117 11.88 -25.51 33.58
C LEU A 117 10.49 -24.86 33.41
N ALA A 118 10.46 -23.54 33.38
CA ALA A 118 9.23 -22.78 33.11
C ALA A 118 8.94 -22.75 31.62
N VAL A 119 7.67 -22.94 31.27
CA VAL A 119 7.11 -22.68 29.93
C VAL A 119 5.91 -21.75 30.10
N THR A 120 5.48 -21.10 29.02
CA THR A 120 4.40 -20.09 29.04
C THR A 120 3.14 -20.61 29.76
N GLU A 121 2.76 -21.86 29.53
CA GLU A 121 1.53 -22.47 30.06
C GLU A 121 1.64 -22.93 31.52
N THR A 122 2.82 -22.88 32.13
CA THR A 122 3.02 -23.29 33.54
C THR A 122 3.68 -22.22 34.39
N ALA A 123 4.24 -21.16 33.79
CA ALA A 123 5.04 -20.18 34.53
C ALA A 123 4.23 -19.41 35.58
N THR A 124 2.97 -19.02 35.28
CA THR A 124 2.10 -18.37 36.27
C THR A 124 1.77 -19.31 37.44
N ALA A 125 1.42 -20.56 37.12
CA ALA A 125 1.16 -21.60 38.10
C ALA A 125 2.40 -21.87 38.99
N LEU A 126 3.59 -21.97 38.39
CA LEU A 126 4.86 -22.09 39.11
C LEU A 126 5.13 -20.91 40.05
N ARG A 127 4.87 -19.68 39.58
CA ARG A 127 4.98 -18.48 40.41
C ARG A 127 3.99 -18.51 41.58
N HIS A 128 2.75 -18.95 41.35
CA HIS A 128 1.74 -19.13 42.40
C HIS A 128 2.19 -20.18 43.42
N LEU A 129 2.61 -21.37 42.97
CA LEU A 129 3.14 -22.43 43.82
C LEU A 129 4.34 -21.96 44.64
N ALA A 130 5.27 -21.22 44.04
CA ALA A 130 6.40 -20.65 44.73
C ALA A 130 5.99 -19.70 45.86
N ASN A 131 4.94 -18.91 45.64
CA ASN A 131 4.39 -18.04 46.69
C ASN A 131 3.67 -18.87 47.78
N TYR A 132 2.84 -19.83 47.38
CA TYR A 132 2.07 -20.70 48.29
C TYR A 132 3.00 -21.50 49.22
N PHE A 133 4.02 -22.15 48.66
CA PHE A 133 5.01 -22.92 49.42
C PHE A 133 6.16 -22.08 49.98
N ASN A 134 6.14 -20.77 49.74
CA ASN A 134 7.16 -19.81 50.16
C ASN A 134 8.60 -20.23 49.77
N ILE A 135 8.80 -20.46 48.47
CA ILE A 135 10.09 -20.77 47.81
C ILE A 135 10.54 -19.53 47.03
N ARG A 136 11.28 -18.64 47.70
CA ARG A 136 11.63 -17.30 47.16
C ARG A 136 12.40 -17.34 45.84
N GLU A 137 13.31 -18.29 45.69
CA GLU A 137 14.15 -18.40 44.49
C GLU A 137 13.35 -18.83 43.26
N LEU A 138 12.46 -19.82 43.42
CA LEU A 138 11.51 -20.21 42.38
C LEU A 138 10.60 -19.04 41.99
N PHE A 139 10.11 -18.28 42.97
CA PHE A 139 9.26 -17.12 42.70
C PHE A 139 10.01 -16.08 41.83
N ARG A 140 11.27 -15.77 42.18
CA ARG A 140 12.11 -14.85 41.42
C ARG A 140 12.37 -15.37 40.01
N SER A 141 12.71 -16.65 39.88
CA SER A 141 13.03 -17.28 38.59
C SER A 141 11.80 -17.33 37.67
N ALA A 142 10.65 -17.80 38.16
CA ALA A 142 9.39 -17.80 37.42
C ALA A 142 8.96 -16.38 37.02
N THR A 143 9.10 -15.39 37.91
CA THR A 143 8.83 -13.98 37.58
C THR A 143 9.75 -13.46 36.48
N GLY A 144 11.06 -13.76 36.55
CA GLY A 144 12.03 -13.37 35.54
C GLY A 144 11.80 -14.06 34.18
N PHE A 145 11.29 -15.29 34.18
CA PHE A 145 10.83 -15.95 32.96
C PHE A 145 9.63 -15.22 32.36
N ILE A 146 8.55 -15.01 33.12
CA ILE A 146 7.33 -14.33 32.66
C ILE A 146 7.65 -12.95 32.08
N GLN A 147 8.50 -12.18 32.76
CA GLN A 147 8.90 -10.84 32.29
C GLN A 147 9.63 -10.86 30.94
N ARG A 148 10.44 -11.90 30.66
CA ARG A 148 11.16 -12.04 29.38
C ARG A 148 10.26 -12.60 28.28
N ASP A 149 9.36 -13.51 28.64
CA ASP A 149 8.50 -14.23 27.70
C ASP A 149 7.24 -13.45 27.31
N MET A 150 6.78 -12.52 28.15
CA MET A 150 5.53 -11.77 27.93
C MET A 150 5.60 -10.88 26.69
N ASN A 151 4.86 -11.30 25.66
CA ASN A 151 4.64 -10.60 24.40
C ASN A 151 3.17 -10.80 23.95
N TYR A 152 2.78 -10.26 22.79
CA TYR A 152 1.37 -10.31 22.35
C TYR A 152 0.83 -11.73 22.07
N ASN A 153 1.69 -12.72 21.79
CA ASN A 153 1.26 -14.11 21.60
C ASN A 153 1.07 -14.85 22.94
N THR A 154 1.90 -14.53 23.93
CA THR A 154 1.91 -15.24 25.23
C THR A 154 1.05 -14.54 26.29
N ALA A 155 0.78 -13.24 26.13
CA ALA A 155 -0.02 -12.44 27.05
C ALA A 155 -1.43 -12.99 27.31
N PRO A 156 -2.20 -13.52 26.32
CA PRO A 156 -3.51 -14.10 26.60
C PRO A 156 -3.46 -15.25 27.61
N VAL A 157 -2.43 -16.10 27.54
CA VAL A 157 -2.23 -17.21 28.49
C VAL A 157 -1.94 -16.68 29.88
N TYR A 158 -1.01 -15.72 30.00
CA TYR A 158 -0.69 -15.10 31.29
C TYR A 158 -1.88 -14.35 31.88
N PHE A 159 -2.67 -13.69 31.05
CA PHE A 159 -3.87 -12.99 31.46
C PHE A 159 -4.93 -13.95 32.00
N SER A 160 -5.14 -15.06 31.29
CA SER A 160 -6.03 -16.15 31.68
C SER A 160 -5.65 -16.73 33.05
N GLU A 161 -4.41 -17.20 33.18
CA GLU A 161 -3.91 -17.83 34.41
C GLU A 161 -3.82 -16.87 35.59
N ALA A 162 -3.44 -15.60 35.37
CA ALA A 162 -3.34 -14.63 36.46
C ALA A 162 -4.69 -14.37 37.15
N HIS A 163 -5.80 -14.51 36.41
CA HIS A 163 -7.14 -14.41 36.97
C HIS A 163 -7.48 -15.58 37.89
N ILE A 164 -7.13 -16.82 37.50
CA ILE A 164 -7.32 -18.03 38.29
C ILE A 164 -6.65 -17.89 39.67
N TYR A 165 -5.45 -17.31 39.70
CA TYR A 165 -4.66 -17.16 40.93
C TYR A 165 -4.82 -15.82 41.65
N HIS A 166 -5.71 -14.95 41.18
CA HIS A 166 -5.90 -13.60 41.72
C HIS A 166 -4.59 -12.78 41.80
N ASP A 167 -3.68 -12.94 40.81
CA ASP A 167 -2.46 -12.13 40.70
C ASP A 167 -2.75 -10.84 39.95
N GLU A 168 -3.34 -9.87 40.66
CA GLU A 168 -3.75 -8.57 40.10
C GLU A 168 -2.63 -7.84 39.34
N LYS A 169 -1.38 -7.97 39.78
CA LYS A 169 -0.26 -7.29 39.13
C LYS A 169 0.04 -7.90 37.77
N LEU A 170 0.11 -9.23 37.70
CA LEU A 170 0.32 -9.92 36.44
C LEU A 170 -0.90 -9.77 35.52
N TYR A 171 -2.11 -9.86 36.08
CA TYR A 171 -3.38 -9.69 35.36
C TYR A 171 -3.41 -8.34 34.63
N ASN A 172 -3.18 -7.24 35.33
CA ASN A 172 -3.17 -5.90 34.73
C ASN A 172 -2.04 -5.72 33.71
N THR A 173 -0.85 -6.26 33.98
CA THR A 173 0.28 -6.17 33.05
C THR A 173 0.00 -6.94 31.76
N ALA A 174 -0.54 -8.15 31.85
CA ALA A 174 -0.89 -8.97 30.69
C ALA A 174 -2.08 -8.37 29.92
N LYS A 175 -3.09 -7.84 30.62
CA LYS A 175 -4.21 -7.07 30.04
C LYS A 175 -3.70 -5.91 29.20
N ASP A 176 -2.79 -5.10 29.74
CA ASP A 176 -2.18 -3.97 29.04
C ASP A 176 -1.49 -4.39 27.74
N VAL A 177 -0.75 -5.50 27.75
CA VAL A 177 -0.10 -6.04 26.55
C VAL A 177 -1.15 -6.49 25.53
N CYS A 178 -2.20 -7.16 25.98
CA CYS A 178 -3.31 -7.57 25.12
C CYS A 178 -4.03 -6.38 24.48
N VAL A 179 -4.36 -5.35 25.27
CA VAL A 179 -5.04 -4.12 24.82
C VAL A 179 -4.22 -3.37 23.78
N ARG A 180 -2.92 -3.17 24.04
CA ARG A 180 -2.05 -2.41 23.12
C ARG A 180 -1.77 -3.14 21.81
N ASN A 181 -1.82 -4.47 21.81
CA ASN A 181 -1.48 -5.30 20.65
C ASN A 181 -2.68 -6.08 20.09
N PHE A 182 -3.91 -5.72 20.45
CA PHE A 182 -5.12 -6.51 20.19
C PHE A 182 -5.23 -7.01 18.74
N GLN A 183 -4.91 -6.17 17.75
CA GLN A 183 -5.01 -6.51 16.33
C GLN A 183 -3.98 -7.55 15.86
N CYS A 184 -2.87 -7.71 16.59
CA CYS A 184 -1.79 -8.62 16.27
C CYS A 184 -1.97 -9.99 16.93
N ILE A 185 -2.93 -10.14 17.85
CA ILE A 185 -3.15 -11.39 18.58
C ILE A 185 -3.98 -12.33 17.71
N PRO A 186 -3.51 -13.55 17.43
CA PRO A 186 -4.32 -14.57 16.77
C PRO A 186 -5.62 -14.84 17.53
N MET A 187 -6.73 -14.99 16.80
CA MET A 187 -8.03 -15.27 17.43
C MET A 187 -8.03 -16.57 18.24
N SER A 188 -7.24 -17.57 17.83
CA SER A 188 -7.04 -18.83 18.58
C SER A 188 -6.59 -18.58 20.02
N ASP A 189 -5.72 -17.60 20.21
CA ASP A 189 -5.08 -17.33 21.49
C ASP A 189 -6.02 -16.51 22.39
N LEU A 190 -6.87 -15.68 21.78
CA LEU A 190 -7.95 -14.97 22.48
C LEU A 190 -9.06 -15.90 22.97
N PHE A 191 -9.25 -17.07 22.35
CA PHE A 191 -10.27 -18.03 22.79
C PHE A 191 -9.96 -18.69 24.14
N VAL A 192 -8.70 -18.64 24.59
CA VAL A 192 -8.27 -19.06 25.93
C VAL A 192 -8.85 -18.18 27.04
N LEU A 193 -9.25 -16.95 26.70
CA LEU A 193 -9.79 -15.99 27.66
C LEU A 193 -11.22 -16.33 28.07
N SER A 194 -11.57 -16.02 29.32
CA SER A 194 -12.96 -15.99 29.75
C SER A 194 -13.72 -14.84 29.07
N THR A 195 -15.05 -14.91 29.10
CA THR A 195 -15.92 -13.86 28.58
C THR A 195 -15.69 -12.53 29.29
N GLU A 196 -15.43 -12.55 30.60
CA GLU A 196 -15.12 -11.36 31.39
C GLU A 196 -13.77 -10.76 31.01
N GLN A 197 -12.74 -11.59 30.84
CA GLN A 197 -11.41 -11.15 30.42
C GLN A 197 -11.41 -10.53 29.02
N PHE A 198 -12.14 -11.14 28.08
CA PHE A 198 -12.26 -10.57 26.74
C PHE A 198 -13.00 -9.23 26.77
N ARG A 199 -14.08 -9.12 27.56
CA ARG A 199 -14.77 -7.86 27.84
C ARG A 199 -13.82 -6.82 28.43
N ASP A 200 -12.98 -7.19 29.38
CA ASP A 200 -11.99 -6.32 30.00
C ASP A 200 -11.01 -5.71 28.98
N ILE A 201 -10.61 -6.47 27.97
CA ILE A 201 -9.76 -5.99 26.87
C ILE A 201 -10.55 -5.05 25.96
N VAL A 202 -11.73 -5.48 25.49
CA VAL A 202 -12.54 -4.74 24.51
C VAL A 202 -13.07 -3.41 25.08
N CYS A 203 -13.46 -3.40 26.36
CA CYS A 203 -13.96 -2.22 27.04
C CYS A 203 -12.86 -1.31 27.58
N SER A 204 -11.57 -1.69 27.42
CA SER A 204 -10.47 -0.85 27.86
C SER A 204 -10.49 0.51 27.13
N PRO A 205 -10.30 1.63 27.84
CA PRO A 205 -10.20 2.94 27.22
C PRO A 205 -8.98 3.05 26.30
N ASP A 206 -7.91 2.32 26.63
CA ASP A 206 -6.63 2.34 25.92
C ASP A 206 -6.59 1.41 24.69
N LEU A 207 -7.71 0.76 24.36
CA LEU A 207 -7.79 -0.11 23.20
C LEU A 207 -7.64 0.69 21.90
N VAL A 208 -6.54 0.43 21.19
CA VAL A 208 -6.29 0.97 19.85
C VAL A 208 -6.54 -0.13 18.83
N CYS A 209 -7.73 -0.10 18.22
CA CYS A 209 -8.12 -1.04 17.19
C CYS A 209 -8.99 -0.36 16.14
N ASN A 210 -8.78 -0.71 14.88
CA ASN A 210 -9.73 -0.43 13.80
C ASN A 210 -11.09 -1.03 14.15
N GLU A 211 -12.13 -0.22 14.13
CA GLU A 211 -13.48 -0.58 14.59
C GLU A 211 -14.08 -1.77 13.81
N GLU A 212 -13.84 -1.85 12.51
CA GLU A 212 -14.29 -2.98 11.68
C GLU A 212 -13.53 -4.26 12.07
N ALA A 213 -12.21 -4.17 12.28
CA ALA A 213 -11.42 -5.29 12.79
C ALA A 213 -11.88 -5.75 14.17
N LEU A 214 -12.20 -4.82 15.08
CA LEU A 214 -12.77 -5.12 16.39
C LEU A 214 -14.07 -5.90 16.25
N SER A 215 -14.97 -5.47 15.36
CA SER A 215 -16.24 -6.17 15.13
C SER A 215 -16.05 -7.61 14.64
N ARG A 216 -15.04 -7.88 13.79
CA ARG A 216 -14.70 -9.23 13.36
C ARG A 216 -14.18 -10.08 14.51
N SER A 217 -13.28 -9.54 15.34
CA SER A 217 -12.76 -10.25 16.51
C SER A 217 -13.86 -10.58 17.53
N VAL A 218 -14.73 -9.61 17.82
CA VAL A 218 -15.88 -9.79 18.73
C VAL A 218 -16.85 -10.84 18.16
N ALA A 219 -17.16 -10.80 16.87
CA ALA A 219 -18.06 -11.77 16.24
C ALA A 219 -17.49 -13.20 16.32
N SER A 220 -16.21 -13.36 15.99
CA SER A 220 -15.50 -14.65 16.07
C SER A 220 -15.46 -15.19 17.50
N PHE A 221 -15.15 -14.34 18.48
CA PHE A 221 -15.15 -14.72 19.89
C PHE A 221 -16.53 -15.18 20.38
N ILE A 222 -17.59 -14.41 20.05
CA ILE A 222 -18.97 -14.77 20.43
C ILE A 222 -19.37 -16.11 19.81
N ARG A 223 -19.05 -16.36 18.53
CA ARG A 223 -19.34 -17.64 17.87
C ARG A 223 -18.66 -18.81 18.58
N GLU A 224 -17.38 -18.68 18.90
CA GLU A 224 -16.60 -19.73 19.58
C GLU A 224 -17.12 -20.02 20.99
N LYS A 225 -17.48 -18.98 21.74
CA LYS A 225 -18.05 -19.16 23.08
C LYS A 225 -19.48 -19.70 23.06
N GLN A 226 -20.24 -19.46 21.99
CA GLN A 226 -21.57 -20.06 21.81
C GLN A 226 -21.51 -21.55 21.42
N THR A 227 -20.46 -21.99 20.74
CA THR A 227 -20.27 -23.41 20.39
C THR A 227 -19.72 -24.21 21.56
N THR A 228 -18.88 -23.60 22.39
CA THR A 228 -18.36 -24.22 23.60
C THR A 228 -19.44 -24.24 24.68
N THR A 229 -19.83 -25.42 25.17
CA THR A 229 -20.93 -25.65 26.14
C THR A 229 -20.78 -24.92 27.48
N LEU A 230 -19.66 -24.23 27.71
CA LEU A 230 -19.21 -23.69 28.99
C LEU A 230 -19.72 -22.28 29.34
N GLY A 231 -20.51 -21.60 28.51
CA GLY A 231 -21.05 -20.31 28.93
C GLY A 231 -22.07 -19.69 27.99
N LYS A 232 -23.30 -19.51 28.49
CA LYS A 232 -24.22 -18.56 27.88
C LYS A 232 -23.63 -17.16 28.10
N ILE A 233 -23.30 -16.47 27.02
CA ILE A 233 -22.87 -15.06 27.10
C ILE A 233 -24.09 -14.25 27.54
N ASP A 234 -23.92 -13.48 28.62
CA ASP A 234 -24.97 -12.62 29.15
C ASP A 234 -25.22 -11.41 28.24
N ASP A 235 -26.45 -10.91 28.25
CA ASP A 235 -26.92 -9.79 27.44
C ASP A 235 -26.07 -8.55 27.74
N ASP A 236 -25.72 -8.34 29.01
CA ASP A 236 -24.85 -7.25 29.47
C ASP A 236 -23.45 -7.33 28.86
N VAL A 237 -22.88 -8.53 28.74
CA VAL A 237 -21.57 -8.69 28.12
C VAL A 237 -21.65 -8.40 26.62
N ILE A 238 -22.70 -8.85 25.94
CA ILE A 238 -22.87 -8.54 24.51
C ILE A 238 -23.03 -7.02 24.30
N ASN A 239 -23.79 -6.36 25.16
CA ASN A 239 -23.95 -4.89 25.13
C ASN A 239 -22.59 -4.20 25.28
N ASP A 240 -21.77 -4.64 26.23
CA ASP A 240 -20.46 -4.04 26.48
C ASP A 240 -19.46 -4.28 25.34
N LEU A 241 -19.41 -5.50 24.81
CA LEU A 241 -18.55 -5.84 23.68
C LEU A 241 -18.92 -5.06 22.42
N THR A 242 -20.22 -4.85 22.18
CA THR A 242 -20.72 -4.17 20.98
C THR A 242 -20.81 -2.65 21.14
N GLY A 243 -20.76 -2.14 22.38
CA GLY A 243 -20.84 -0.71 22.70
C GLY A 243 -19.68 0.11 22.13
N ARG A 244 -18.48 -0.48 22.04
CA ARG A 244 -17.29 0.18 21.46
C ARG A 244 -17.20 0.11 19.93
N MET A 245 -18.05 -0.68 19.28
CA MET A 245 -18.03 -0.87 17.82
C MET A 245 -18.84 0.22 17.11
N VAL A 246 -18.26 1.40 16.91
CA VAL A 246 -18.92 2.52 16.20
C VAL A 246 -19.14 2.20 14.72
N ARG A 247 -18.23 1.45 14.10
CA ARG A 247 -18.40 0.86 12.77
C ARG A 247 -18.36 -0.66 12.85
N VAL A 248 -19.31 -1.30 12.19
CA VAL A 248 -19.40 -2.76 12.09
C VAL A 248 -18.89 -3.17 10.71
N ASP A 249 -18.09 -4.22 10.66
CA ASP A 249 -17.66 -4.81 9.40
C ASP A 249 -18.86 -5.36 8.62
N ALA A 250 -18.88 -5.09 7.31
CA ALA A 250 -19.94 -5.51 6.40
C ALA A 250 -20.22 -7.03 6.43
N THR A 251 -19.18 -7.86 6.56
CA THR A 251 -19.34 -9.33 6.59
C THR A 251 -19.96 -9.82 7.89
N GLU A 252 -19.85 -9.03 8.96
CA GLU A 252 -20.34 -9.37 10.30
C GLU A 252 -21.65 -8.66 10.66
N ALA A 253 -22.05 -7.64 9.90
CA ALA A 253 -23.23 -6.83 10.17
C ALA A 253 -24.52 -7.65 10.29
N LEU A 254 -24.73 -8.65 9.43
CA LEU A 254 -25.90 -9.54 9.50
C LEU A 254 -25.88 -10.43 10.75
N PHE A 255 -24.69 -10.89 11.17
CA PHE A 255 -24.53 -11.68 12.38
C PHE A 255 -24.92 -10.86 13.61
N PHE A 256 -24.38 -9.64 13.75
CA PHE A 256 -24.71 -8.74 14.85
C PHE A 256 -26.17 -8.28 14.81
N LEU A 257 -26.77 -8.11 13.63
CA LEU A 257 -28.19 -7.78 13.51
C LEU A 257 -29.05 -8.92 14.08
N LYS A 258 -28.77 -10.18 13.71
CA LYS A 258 -29.44 -11.35 14.28
C LYS A 258 -29.24 -11.43 15.80
N LEU A 259 -28.01 -11.20 16.26
CA LEU A 259 -27.65 -11.22 17.68
C LEU A 259 -28.45 -10.16 18.46
N SER A 260 -28.54 -8.95 17.94
CA SER A 260 -29.26 -7.85 18.59
C SER A 260 -30.76 -8.11 18.76
N ILE A 261 -31.37 -8.82 17.80
CA ILE A 261 -32.79 -9.21 17.87
C ILE A 261 -32.99 -10.31 18.90
N GLN A 262 -32.11 -11.32 18.88
CA GLN A 262 -32.18 -12.47 19.77
C GLN A 262 -32.08 -12.05 21.24
N TYR A 263 -31.16 -11.13 21.55
CA TYR A 263 -30.84 -10.70 22.92
C TYR A 263 -31.47 -9.36 23.29
N ARG A 264 -32.30 -8.76 22.42
CA ARG A 264 -32.95 -7.46 22.64
C ARG A 264 -31.99 -6.38 23.17
N ILE A 265 -30.81 -6.32 22.56
CA ILE A 265 -29.74 -5.37 22.89
C ILE A 265 -30.32 -3.95 22.89
N ALA A 266 -30.28 -3.30 24.05
CA ALA A 266 -30.85 -1.97 24.21
C ALA A 266 -30.07 -0.92 23.41
N ASP A 267 -30.77 0.10 22.96
CA ASP A 267 -30.17 1.22 22.25
C ASP A 267 -29.25 2.00 23.20
N THR A 268 -27.96 2.05 22.89
CA THR A 268 -27.00 2.91 23.60
C THR A 268 -27.12 4.35 23.10
N ILE A 269 -26.65 5.31 23.92
CA ILE A 269 -26.71 6.74 23.62
C ILE A 269 -25.89 7.01 22.35
N GLY A 270 -26.56 7.25 21.22
CA GLY A 270 -25.94 7.58 19.93
C GLY A 270 -26.65 6.88 18.77
N SER A 271 -26.37 5.60 18.58
CA SER A 271 -27.01 4.76 17.58
C SER A 271 -27.14 3.33 18.10
N SER A 272 -28.24 2.66 17.79
CA SER A 272 -28.40 1.25 18.14
C SER A 272 -27.42 0.38 17.37
N LEU A 273 -27.01 -0.76 17.94
CA LEU A 273 -26.21 -1.75 17.20
C LEU A 273 -26.90 -2.12 15.88
N GLN A 274 -28.23 -2.24 15.90
CA GLN A 274 -29.05 -2.46 14.70
C GLN A 274 -28.79 -1.40 13.64
N GLN A 275 -28.85 -0.11 14.00
CA GLN A 275 -28.60 1.01 13.09
C GLN A 275 -27.21 0.93 12.47
N ARG A 276 -26.18 0.67 13.28
CA ARG A 276 -24.79 0.53 12.79
C ARG A 276 -24.65 -0.67 11.83
N CYS A 277 -25.33 -1.78 12.12
CA CYS A 277 -25.38 -2.94 11.23
C CYS A 277 -26.13 -2.62 9.92
N PHE A 278 -27.25 -1.91 9.97
CA PHE A 278 -27.98 -1.47 8.78
C PHE A 278 -27.11 -0.61 7.89
N GLU A 279 -26.45 0.42 8.44
CA GLU A 279 -25.55 1.31 7.71
C GLU A 279 -24.39 0.54 7.06
N SER A 280 -23.78 -0.40 7.79
CA SER A 280 -22.71 -1.25 7.28
C SER A 280 -23.17 -2.14 6.12
N CYS A 281 -24.32 -2.83 6.27
CA CYS A 281 -24.93 -3.61 5.20
C CYS A 281 -25.19 -2.75 3.94
N CYS A 282 -25.76 -1.56 4.12
CA CYS A 282 -26.08 -0.65 3.02
C CYS A 282 -24.82 -0.13 2.31
N SER A 283 -23.73 0.12 3.04
CA SER A 283 -22.46 0.56 2.46
C SER A 283 -21.87 -0.46 1.48
N THR A 284 -22.12 -1.75 1.73
CA THR A 284 -21.66 -2.84 0.85
C THR A 284 -22.42 -2.85 -0.46
N TRP A 285 -23.72 -2.52 -0.43
CA TRP A 285 -24.57 -2.51 -1.61
C TRP A 285 -24.21 -1.38 -2.57
N LYS A 286 -23.63 -0.27 -2.10
CA LYS A 286 -23.08 0.79 -2.96
C LYS A 286 -22.00 0.25 -3.91
N ASN A 287 -21.27 -0.80 -3.52
CA ASN A 287 -20.17 -1.38 -4.31
C ASN A 287 -20.61 -2.54 -5.23
N ILE A 288 -21.87 -3.00 -5.13
CA ILE A 288 -22.40 -4.10 -5.96
C ILE A 288 -22.60 -3.68 -7.42
N PRO A 289 -23.17 -2.50 -7.75
CA PRO A 289 -23.34 -2.05 -9.14
C PRO A 289 -22.02 -1.95 -9.91
N THR A 290 -20.90 -1.70 -9.23
CA THR A 290 -19.57 -1.65 -9.85
C THR A 290 -18.95 -3.03 -10.09
N ARG A 291 -19.37 -4.07 -9.37
CA ARG A 291 -18.83 -5.45 -9.51
C ARG A 291 -19.57 -6.32 -10.52
N THR A 292 -20.78 -5.97 -10.93
CA THR A 292 -21.57 -6.74 -11.92
C THR A 292 -21.04 -6.65 -13.36
N LYS A 293 -19.95 -5.91 -13.59
CA LYS A 293 -19.09 -6.07 -14.77
C LYS A 293 -17.75 -6.65 -14.32
N LEU A 294 -17.57 -7.99 -14.34
CA LEU A 294 -16.46 -8.65 -15.06
C LEU A 294 -16.28 -10.15 -14.82
N ASP A 295 -16.71 -10.77 -13.70
CA ASP A 295 -16.42 -12.20 -13.49
C ASP A 295 -17.66 -13.03 -13.15
N GLY A 296 -18.21 -13.70 -14.18
CA GLY A 296 -19.36 -14.59 -14.11
C GLY A 296 -19.15 -15.91 -13.36
N ASN A 297 -18.23 -15.97 -12.39
CA ASN A 297 -17.85 -17.20 -11.70
C ASN A 297 -17.85 -17.14 -10.17
N SER A 298 -18.32 -16.07 -9.54
CA SER A 298 -18.53 -16.08 -8.08
C SER A 298 -19.97 -16.48 -7.75
N SER A 299 -20.15 -17.76 -7.47
CA SER A 299 -21.39 -18.27 -6.85
C SER A 299 -21.55 -17.58 -5.48
N PRO A 300 -22.71 -16.97 -5.16
CA PRO A 300 -22.98 -16.36 -3.87
C PRO A 300 -23.27 -17.45 -2.83
N MET A 301 -22.34 -18.37 -2.60
CA MET A 301 -22.50 -19.45 -1.63
C MET A 301 -22.29 -18.92 -0.22
N GLY A 302 -23.39 -18.69 0.50
CA GLY A 302 -23.41 -18.62 1.96
C GLY A 302 -24.28 -17.52 2.60
N GLN A 303 -24.58 -16.43 1.88
CA GLN A 303 -25.29 -15.28 2.47
C GLN A 303 -26.83 -15.43 2.49
N ASP A 304 -27.41 -16.24 1.59
CA ASP A 304 -28.86 -16.42 1.50
C ASP A 304 -29.48 -17.03 2.77
N SER A 305 -28.71 -17.84 3.51
CA SER A 305 -29.16 -18.47 4.75
C SER A 305 -29.37 -17.46 5.90
N TYR A 306 -28.50 -16.46 6.00
CA TYR A 306 -28.56 -15.49 7.11
C TYR A 306 -29.68 -14.46 6.92
N TYR A 307 -29.92 -14.03 5.68
CA TYR A 307 -30.99 -13.06 5.39
C TYR A 307 -32.38 -13.65 5.64
N CYS A 308 -32.59 -14.92 5.29
CA CYS A 308 -33.87 -15.60 5.49
C CYS A 308 -34.18 -15.87 6.97
N ALA A 309 -33.16 -15.90 7.83
CA ALA A 309 -33.30 -16.12 9.26
C ALA A 309 -33.72 -14.86 10.05
N LEU A 310 -33.75 -13.69 9.41
CA LEU A 310 -34.18 -12.44 10.05
C LEU A 310 -35.72 -12.31 10.05
N PRO A 311 -36.33 -11.71 11.09
CA PRO A 311 -37.74 -11.36 11.10
C PRO A 311 -38.14 -10.50 9.90
N LEU A 312 -39.37 -10.65 9.42
CA LEU A 312 -39.86 -9.98 8.21
C LEU A 312 -39.75 -8.45 8.33
N GLU A 313 -40.06 -7.90 9.50
CA GLU A 313 -40.00 -6.47 9.79
C GLU A 313 -38.56 -5.94 9.69
N THR A 314 -37.58 -6.71 10.16
CA THR A 314 -36.16 -6.34 10.07
C THR A 314 -35.68 -6.40 8.62
N ARG A 315 -36.12 -7.40 7.85
CA ARG A 315 -35.83 -7.50 6.42
C ARG A 315 -36.43 -6.35 5.63
N ALA A 316 -37.66 -5.94 5.94
CA ALA A 316 -38.31 -4.79 5.33
C ALA A 316 -37.54 -3.50 5.64
N LYS A 317 -37.20 -3.25 6.92
CA LYS A 317 -36.42 -2.08 7.33
C LYS A 317 -35.03 -2.03 6.70
N LEU A 318 -34.34 -3.18 6.57
CA LEU A 318 -33.05 -3.28 5.87
C LEU A 318 -33.19 -2.86 4.41
N LEU A 319 -34.24 -3.34 3.74
CA LEU A 319 -34.51 -3.01 2.34
C LEU A 319 -34.88 -1.53 2.15
N GLU A 320 -35.72 -0.98 3.02
CA GLU A 320 -36.08 0.44 3.02
C GLU A 320 -34.85 1.33 3.22
N THR A 321 -34.05 1.06 4.26
CA THR A 321 -32.84 1.84 4.56
C THR A 321 -31.85 1.81 3.38
N ALA A 322 -31.73 0.65 2.75
CA ALA A 322 -30.86 0.50 1.59
C ALA A 322 -31.41 1.18 0.33
N LEU A 323 -32.72 1.18 0.13
CA LEU A 323 -33.37 1.90 -0.96
C LEU A 323 -33.21 3.42 -0.80
N ASP A 324 -33.37 3.93 0.43
CA ASP A 324 -33.12 5.34 0.75
C ASP A 324 -31.66 5.73 0.48
N ALA A 325 -30.71 4.90 0.95
CA ALA A 325 -29.30 5.11 0.70
C ALA A 325 -28.94 5.09 -0.80
N ALA A 326 -29.58 4.21 -1.58
CA ALA A 326 -29.42 4.15 -3.02
C ALA A 326 -30.05 5.38 -3.72
N SER A 327 -31.20 5.86 -3.23
CA SER A 327 -31.87 7.06 -3.76
C SER A 327 -30.98 8.30 -3.61
N VAL A 328 -30.37 8.49 -2.43
CA VAL A 328 -29.44 9.60 -2.18
C VAL A 328 -28.22 9.54 -3.11
N ASP A 329 -27.69 8.35 -3.36
CA ASP A 329 -26.53 8.15 -4.25
C ASP A 329 -26.88 8.45 -5.72
N ILE A 330 -28.07 8.03 -6.16
CA ILE A 330 -28.61 8.36 -7.48
C ILE A 330 -28.78 9.88 -7.62
N GLU A 331 -29.35 10.56 -6.63
CA GLU A 331 -29.51 12.02 -6.66
C GLU A 331 -28.16 12.75 -6.75
N GLN A 332 -27.16 12.30 -5.99
CA GLN A 332 -25.81 12.86 -6.05
C GLN A 332 -25.18 12.64 -7.44
N THR A 333 -25.31 11.44 -7.99
CA THR A 333 -24.83 11.12 -9.34
C THR A 333 -25.51 11.99 -10.39
N VAL A 334 -26.83 12.22 -10.27
CA VAL A 334 -27.59 13.10 -11.18
C VAL A 334 -27.05 14.54 -11.09
N LYS A 335 -26.82 15.08 -9.88
CA LYS A 335 -26.23 16.41 -9.69
C LYS A 335 -24.86 16.55 -10.35
N GLU A 336 -24.00 15.54 -10.20
CA GLU A 336 -22.68 15.53 -10.84
C GLU A 336 -22.78 15.51 -12.36
N LYS A 337 -23.69 14.70 -12.91
CA LYS A 337 -23.94 14.64 -14.36
C LYS A 337 -24.52 15.96 -14.89
N ASP A 338 -25.42 16.60 -14.16
CA ASP A 338 -25.98 17.92 -14.53
C ASP A 338 -24.91 19.01 -14.53
N HIS A 339 -23.96 18.95 -13.59
CA HIS A 339 -22.81 19.84 -13.57
C HIS A 339 -21.94 19.65 -14.82
N VAL A 340 -21.62 18.39 -15.18
CA VAL A 340 -20.87 18.06 -16.40
C VAL A 340 -21.61 18.52 -17.66
N ILE A 341 -22.93 18.29 -17.74
CA ILE A 341 -23.77 18.74 -18.87
C ILE A 341 -23.74 20.27 -18.99
N SER A 342 -23.80 20.99 -17.88
CA SER A 342 -23.74 22.46 -17.87
C SER A 342 -22.38 22.98 -18.36
N SER A 343 -21.28 22.36 -17.91
CA SER A 343 -19.92 22.67 -18.39
C SER A 343 -19.74 22.41 -19.88
N LEU A 344 -20.25 21.27 -20.37
CA LEU A 344 -20.22 20.93 -21.80
C LEU A 344 -21.05 21.90 -22.63
N LYS A 345 -22.23 22.32 -22.15
CA LYS A 345 -23.07 23.33 -22.82
C LYS A 345 -22.35 24.68 -22.94
N ALA A 346 -21.65 25.13 -21.90
CA ALA A 346 -20.84 26.35 -21.94
C ALA A 346 -19.72 26.23 -22.99
N THR A 347 -18.98 25.12 -22.97
CA THR A 347 -17.89 24.85 -23.94
C THR A 347 -18.42 24.82 -25.39
N ILE A 348 -19.60 24.24 -25.61
CA ILE A 348 -20.24 24.23 -26.94
C ILE A 348 -20.62 25.65 -27.39
N ALA A 349 -21.09 26.51 -26.47
CA ALA A 349 -21.40 27.90 -26.77
C ALA A 349 -20.15 28.69 -27.17
N ASP A 350 -19.05 28.55 -26.42
CA ASP A 350 -17.77 29.21 -26.72
C ASP A 350 -17.21 28.76 -28.08
N ASN A 351 -17.24 27.45 -28.34
CA ASN A 351 -16.80 26.90 -29.63
C ASN A 351 -17.66 27.40 -30.79
N LYS A 352 -18.96 27.59 -30.57
CA LYS A 352 -19.85 28.15 -31.58
C LYS A 352 -19.47 29.60 -31.91
N GLU A 353 -19.17 30.43 -30.92
CA GLU A 353 -18.71 31.80 -31.14
C GLU A 353 -17.40 31.86 -31.93
N VAL A 354 -16.45 30.96 -31.62
CA VAL A 354 -15.19 30.83 -32.38
C VAL A 354 -15.45 30.43 -33.84
N VAL A 355 -16.36 29.48 -34.08
CA VAL A 355 -16.75 29.05 -35.43
C VAL A 355 -17.38 30.21 -36.20
N ASP A 356 -18.29 30.95 -35.58
CA ASP A 356 -18.97 32.09 -36.21
C ASP A 356 -17.96 33.20 -36.57
N SER A 357 -17.00 33.49 -35.67
CA SER A 357 -15.90 34.44 -35.93
C SER A 357 -15.00 34.02 -37.10
N LYS A 358 -14.62 32.72 -37.15
CA LYS A 358 -13.82 32.18 -38.26
C LYS A 358 -14.57 32.22 -39.58
N ASN A 359 -15.87 31.93 -39.58
CA ASN A 359 -16.70 32.02 -40.78
C ASN A 359 -16.77 33.46 -41.32
N ALA A 360 -16.95 34.45 -40.44
CA ALA A 360 -16.89 35.86 -40.84
C ALA A 360 -15.52 36.24 -41.44
N GLN A 361 -14.42 35.70 -40.89
CA GLN A 361 -13.09 35.91 -41.44
C GLN A 361 -12.91 35.27 -42.83
N ILE A 362 -13.46 34.07 -43.04
CA ILE A 362 -13.45 33.39 -44.34
C ILE A 362 -14.20 34.23 -45.39
N GLU A 363 -15.37 34.76 -45.08
CA GLU A 363 -16.13 35.64 -45.99
C GLU A 363 -15.31 36.88 -46.39
N LEU A 364 -14.62 37.50 -45.41
CA LEU A 364 -13.75 38.64 -45.67
C LEU A 364 -12.57 38.28 -46.59
N TYR A 365 -11.95 37.11 -46.39
CA TYR A 365 -10.90 36.64 -47.28
C TYR A 365 -11.42 36.32 -48.68
N GLN A 366 -12.58 35.69 -48.82
CA GLN A 366 -13.22 35.44 -50.11
C GLN A 366 -13.46 36.74 -50.88
N LYS A 367 -13.93 37.79 -50.20
CA LYS A 367 -14.12 39.12 -50.80
C LYS A 367 -12.79 39.73 -51.28
N LYS A 368 -11.73 39.66 -50.47
CA LYS A 368 -10.38 40.12 -50.87
C LYS A 368 -9.85 39.35 -52.08
N LEU A 369 -10.06 38.04 -52.11
CA LEU A 369 -9.63 37.17 -53.21
C LEU A 369 -10.34 37.52 -54.52
N SER A 370 -11.64 37.83 -54.45
CA SER A 370 -12.43 38.32 -55.59
C SER A 370 -11.87 39.64 -56.15
N VAL A 371 -11.55 40.61 -55.29
CA VAL A 371 -10.92 41.88 -55.71
C VAL A 371 -9.59 41.63 -56.40
N LYS A 372 -8.72 40.78 -55.81
CA LYS A 372 -7.42 40.45 -56.40
C LYS A 372 -7.55 39.71 -57.73
N LYS A 373 -8.55 38.84 -57.88
CA LYS A 373 -8.86 38.17 -59.14
C LYS A 373 -9.20 39.18 -60.25
N ASN A 374 -9.98 40.20 -59.93
CA ASN A 374 -10.32 41.27 -60.89
C ASN A 374 -9.09 42.11 -61.25
N GLU A 375 -8.22 42.42 -60.29
CA GLU A 375 -6.97 43.15 -60.52
C GLU A 375 -6.02 42.37 -61.45
N ILE A 376 -5.87 41.06 -61.24
CA ILE A 376 -5.10 40.16 -62.12
C ILE A 376 -5.69 40.16 -63.53
N SER A 377 -7.02 40.09 -63.66
CA SER A 377 -7.69 40.15 -64.97
C SER A 377 -7.36 41.45 -65.71
N LEU A 378 -7.38 42.59 -65.01
CA LEU A 378 -7.05 43.90 -65.60
C LEU A 378 -5.57 44.01 -66.00
N LEU A 379 -4.67 43.48 -65.18
CA LEU A 379 -3.23 43.44 -65.50
C LEU A 379 -2.96 42.56 -66.73
N ASN A 380 -3.63 41.41 -66.83
CA ASN A 380 -3.53 40.54 -67.99
C ASN A 380 -3.99 41.25 -69.27
N SER A 381 -5.09 42.00 -69.25
CA SER A 381 -5.51 42.81 -70.40
C SER A 381 -4.46 43.84 -70.81
N ARG A 382 -3.87 44.58 -69.86
CA ARG A 382 -2.80 45.55 -70.15
C ARG A 382 -1.53 44.91 -70.70
N MET A 383 -1.22 43.70 -70.26
CA MET A 383 -0.05 42.95 -70.75
C MET A 383 -0.26 42.53 -72.21
N ILE A 384 -1.46 42.04 -72.56
CA ILE A 384 -1.85 41.75 -73.95
C ILE A 384 -1.72 43.00 -74.83
N ASP A 385 -2.18 44.16 -74.35
CA ASP A 385 -2.05 45.43 -75.09
C ASP A 385 -0.59 45.80 -75.34
N LYS A 386 0.27 45.63 -74.32
CA LYS A 386 1.72 45.89 -74.43
C LYS A 386 2.41 44.93 -75.38
N ASP A 387 2.05 43.64 -75.37
CA ASP A 387 2.60 42.65 -76.30
C ASP A 387 2.21 42.98 -77.75
N SER A 388 0.98 43.46 -77.97
CA SER A 388 0.56 43.98 -79.27
C SER A 388 1.38 45.22 -79.70
N MET A 389 1.69 46.14 -78.78
CA MET A 389 2.57 47.27 -79.08
C MET A 389 4.02 46.84 -79.38
N MET A 390 4.54 45.86 -78.64
CA MET A 390 5.90 45.33 -78.83
C MET A 390 6.04 44.66 -80.19
N THR A 391 5.12 43.76 -80.54
CA THR A 391 5.10 43.11 -81.86
C THR A 391 5.06 44.11 -83.01
N LYS A 392 4.31 45.22 -82.87
CA LYS A 392 4.33 46.32 -83.85
C LYS A 392 5.71 46.98 -83.96
N LYS A 393 6.35 47.29 -82.83
CA LYS A 393 7.69 47.88 -82.80
C LYS A 393 8.74 46.93 -83.37
N ASP A 394 8.67 45.64 -83.10
CA ASP A 394 9.56 44.64 -83.68
C ASP A 394 9.43 44.62 -85.22
N GLY A 395 8.20 44.73 -85.74
CA GLY A 395 7.96 44.91 -87.17
C GLY A 395 8.58 46.19 -87.75
N ASP A 396 8.49 47.31 -87.04
CA ASP A 396 9.12 48.57 -87.43
C ASP A 396 10.66 48.47 -87.43
N ILE A 397 11.24 47.81 -86.42
CA ILE A 397 12.69 47.53 -86.33
C ILE A 397 13.13 46.68 -87.52
N GLU A 398 12.40 45.62 -87.85
CA GLU A 398 12.74 44.76 -88.99
C GLU A 398 12.72 45.54 -90.32
N ARG A 399 11.74 46.45 -90.48
CA ARG A 399 11.65 47.34 -91.65
C ARG A 399 12.85 48.29 -91.72
N LEU A 400 13.24 48.89 -90.61
CA LEU A 400 14.42 49.76 -90.52
C LEU A 400 15.71 48.98 -90.84
N ASN A 401 15.86 47.77 -90.31
CA ASN A 401 17.02 46.92 -90.60
C ASN A 401 17.13 46.58 -92.09
N LYS A 402 16.01 46.28 -92.78
CA LYS A 402 15.98 46.11 -94.24
C LYS A 402 16.41 47.38 -94.98
N MET A 403 16.01 48.55 -94.49
CA MET A 403 16.41 49.84 -95.08
C MET A 403 17.90 50.13 -94.90
N VAL A 404 18.45 49.90 -93.70
CA VAL A 404 19.89 50.03 -93.42
C VAL A 404 20.71 49.07 -94.29
N ALA A 405 20.29 47.81 -94.43
CA ALA A 405 20.95 46.85 -95.31
C ALA A 405 20.98 47.33 -96.77
N ASN A 406 19.86 47.87 -97.28
CA ASN A 406 19.80 48.43 -98.63
C ASN A 406 20.69 49.68 -98.78
N MET A 407 20.73 50.56 -97.78
CA MET A 407 21.67 51.69 -97.76
C MET A 407 23.12 51.20 -97.78
N GLY A 408 23.45 50.15 -97.03
CA GLY A 408 24.76 49.50 -97.05
C GLY A 408 25.16 49.02 -98.44
N LEU A 409 24.23 48.39 -99.19
CA LEU A 409 24.45 47.98 -100.58
C LEU A 409 24.71 49.18 -101.50
N LYS A 410 23.92 50.25 -101.37
CA LYS A 410 24.13 51.49 -102.15
C LYS A 410 25.46 52.15 -101.84
N LEU A 411 25.88 52.15 -100.58
CA LEU A 411 27.15 52.71 -100.15
C LEU A 411 28.32 51.91 -100.71
N LYS A 412 28.23 50.56 -100.70
CA LYS A 412 29.21 49.68 -101.33
C LYS A 412 29.32 49.91 -102.84
N ALA A 413 28.18 50.10 -103.53
CA ALA A 413 28.17 50.44 -104.96
C ALA A 413 28.86 51.79 -105.23
N LYS A 414 28.60 52.81 -104.41
CA LYS A 414 29.30 54.10 -104.50
C LYS A 414 30.80 53.98 -104.20
N SER A 415 31.18 53.20 -103.19
CA SER A 415 32.59 52.94 -102.85
C SER A 415 33.33 52.30 -104.04
N ASN A 416 32.72 51.31 -104.70
CA ASN A 416 33.30 50.71 -105.91
C ASN A 416 33.47 51.73 -107.04
N LEU A 417 32.50 52.63 -107.22
CA LEU A 417 32.58 53.69 -108.22
C LEU A 417 33.72 54.68 -107.92
N VAL A 418 33.90 55.05 -106.65
CA VAL A 418 35.03 55.89 -106.20
C VAL A 418 36.37 55.20 -106.50
N ASN A 419 36.51 53.93 -106.15
CA ASN A 419 37.73 53.16 -106.47
C ASN A 419 38.00 53.12 -107.99
N THR A 420 36.94 53.02 -108.80
CA THR A 420 37.06 53.07 -110.27
C THR A 420 37.53 54.45 -110.76
N PHE A 421 37.07 55.52 -110.13
CA PHE A 421 37.55 56.88 -110.43
C PHE A 421 39.00 57.09 -109.99
N GLU A 422 39.41 56.53 -108.84
CA GLU A 422 40.79 56.56 -108.37
C GLU A 422 41.73 55.82 -109.34
N GLU A 423 41.35 54.63 -109.84
CA GLU A 423 42.10 53.93 -110.89
C GLU A 423 42.23 54.76 -112.16
N ARG A 424 41.15 55.39 -112.63
CA ARG A 424 41.19 56.27 -113.81
C ARG A 424 42.08 57.48 -113.59
N LEU A 425 42.05 58.07 -112.40
CA LEU A 425 42.95 59.17 -112.04
C LEU A 425 44.41 58.71 -112.08
N SER A 426 44.74 57.56 -111.50
CA SER A 426 46.08 56.98 -111.55
C SER A 426 46.56 56.73 -112.99
N ILE A 427 45.70 56.22 -113.88
CA ILE A 427 46.00 56.08 -115.31
C ILE A 427 46.29 57.43 -115.96
N LYS A 428 45.48 58.46 -115.67
CA LYS A 428 45.71 59.82 -116.20
C LYS A 428 46.96 60.47 -115.63
N GLU A 429 47.28 60.21 -114.39
CA GLU A 429 48.49 60.69 -113.75
C GLU A 429 49.75 60.06 -114.38
N ASN A 430 49.68 58.78 -114.73
CA ASN A 430 50.71 58.09 -115.52
C ASN A 430 50.83 58.65 -116.95
N GLU A 431 49.73 58.94 -117.64
CA GLU A 431 49.74 59.62 -118.95
C GLU A 431 50.39 61.01 -118.86
N ILE A 432 50.05 61.80 -117.83
CA ILE A 432 50.63 63.11 -117.58
C ILE A 432 52.14 62.98 -117.34
N ASN A 433 52.59 62.00 -116.57
CA ASN A 433 54.01 61.75 -116.34
C ASN A 433 54.75 61.34 -117.63
N LEU A 434 54.11 60.55 -118.50
CA LEU A 434 54.63 60.18 -119.81
C LEU A 434 54.76 61.42 -120.73
N LEU A 435 53.74 62.29 -120.72
CA LEU A 435 53.75 63.55 -121.46
C LEU A 435 54.82 64.51 -120.92
N LYS A 436 54.99 64.61 -119.59
CA LYS A 436 56.09 65.38 -118.97
C LYS A 436 57.46 64.85 -119.41
N LYS A 437 57.65 63.52 -119.49
CA LYS A 437 58.88 62.91 -120.06
C LYS A 437 59.07 63.25 -121.54
N LYS A 438 58.01 63.23 -122.36
CA LYS A 438 58.09 63.66 -123.77
C LYS A 438 58.46 65.13 -123.91
N ILE A 439 57.87 66.01 -123.09
CA ILE A 439 58.19 67.45 -123.06
C ILE A 439 59.65 67.67 -122.62
N ALA A 440 60.14 66.91 -121.63
CA ALA A 440 61.53 66.96 -121.20
C ALA A 440 62.49 66.53 -122.32
N ASN A 441 62.15 65.48 -123.08
CA ASN A 441 62.93 65.06 -124.25
C ASN A 441 62.90 66.10 -125.38
N LEU A 442 61.75 66.72 -125.65
CA LEU A 442 61.63 67.81 -126.64
C LEU A 442 62.42 69.06 -126.24
N LYS A 443 62.46 69.39 -124.94
CA LYS A 443 63.33 70.44 -124.40
C LYS A 443 64.81 70.10 -124.57
N LYS A 444 65.17 68.81 -124.41
CA LYS A 444 66.55 68.33 -124.58
C LYS A 444 67.01 68.36 -126.04
N THR A 445 66.11 68.17 -127.02
CA THR A 445 66.43 68.35 -128.46
C THR A 445 66.44 69.82 -128.89
N ALA A 446 65.71 70.71 -128.22
CA ALA A 446 65.76 72.15 -128.49
C ALA A 446 67.07 72.80 -128.00
N SER A 447 67.72 72.24 -126.96
CA SER A 447 68.98 72.76 -126.39
C SER A 447 70.27 72.35 -127.13
N THR A 448 70.20 71.56 -128.19
CA THR A 448 71.41 70.97 -128.84
C THR A 448 71.74 71.50 -130.23
N THR A 449 70.93 72.38 -130.83
CA THR A 449 71.19 72.85 -132.22
C THR A 449 71.13 74.36 -132.40
N GLU A 450 71.14 75.13 -131.30
CA GLU A 450 71.22 76.60 -131.30
C GLU A 450 72.63 77.11 -130.88
N GLY A 451 73.69 76.39 -131.27
CA GLY A 451 75.08 76.81 -131.12
C GLY A 451 75.95 76.35 -132.30
N GLN A 452 76.51 77.33 -133.03
CA GLN A 452 77.41 77.27 -134.22
C GLN A 452 76.69 77.09 -135.59
N LYS A 453 76.64 77.97 -136.62
CA LYS A 453 77.21 79.30 -136.98
C LYS A 453 78.43 79.75 -136.19
N ILE A 454 79.64 79.36 -136.61
CA ILE A 454 80.43 79.92 -137.71
C ILE A 454 81.37 78.81 -138.21
#